data_AF-A0A367J0W9-F1
#
_entry.id   AF-A0A367J0W9-F1
#
_cell.length_a   1.000
_cell.length_b   1.000
_cell.length_c   1.000
_cell.angle_alpha   90.00
_cell.angle_beta   90.00
_cell.angle_gamma   90.00
#
_symmetry.space_group_name_H-M   'P 1'
#
loop_
_entity.id
_entity.type
_entity.pdbx_description
1 polymer ?
#
loop_
_entity_poly.entity_id
_entity_poly.type
_entity_poly.pdbx_seq_one_letter_code
_entity_poly.pdbx_strand_id
1 'polypeptide(L)'
;MDTLHTFLSSIQLEQYYDAFVKAGATDQDLPLLVQFNDQELVEFLSAIDMLPFHSIKFKRALRDLKTSPPQPKVSVDDTILNTTREFIVNNAVIYGKKNSRPLTSYEEAINRASLHLALENPLLISKKGDLFDLAKKKLLEEGYRYKRGCSRSKLRDNPSQNRRASSSCSEDNTLIDTQKQQLLMKRQENARRMSEMRQEKIEALQIQVEDALRCRQAAESQLANDSRRDTLTQLAMEAEIIRFEETKIKLTKEISKLKAQERKHQWYKRRKLERYSSQSTDEGFSSCSQPENDRMDHSSAFSPCSFSHSSQEYEEPHILSHHCHSSTLTSSLICCSRESDVRASSMSSYDR
;
A
#
# COMPACT_ATOMS: atom_id res chain seq x y z
N MET A 1 29.88 -39.83 -6.68
CA MET A 1 30.33 -39.12 -7.88
C MET A 1 29.06 -38.70 -8.57
N ASP A 2 28.72 -37.42 -8.50
CA ASP A 2 27.48 -36.93 -9.10
C ASP A 2 27.69 -36.91 -10.61
N THR A 3 26.81 -37.59 -11.35
CA THR A 3 26.84 -37.58 -12.82
C THR A 3 26.24 -36.27 -13.34
N LEU A 4 26.61 -35.88 -14.57
CA LEU A 4 26.04 -34.71 -15.23
C LEU A 4 24.50 -34.79 -15.29
N HIS A 5 23.94 -35.95 -15.65
CA HIS A 5 22.49 -36.16 -15.66
C HIS A 5 21.85 -35.92 -14.28
N THR A 6 22.39 -36.53 -13.22
CA THR A 6 21.86 -36.35 -11.85
C THR A 6 21.96 -34.92 -11.37
N PHE A 7 23.04 -34.22 -11.72
CA PHE A 7 23.22 -32.82 -11.39
C PHE A 7 22.19 -31.94 -12.10
N LEU A 8 22.02 -32.10 -13.42
CA LEU A 8 21.04 -31.35 -14.19
C LEU A 8 19.61 -31.58 -13.70
N SER A 9 19.25 -32.82 -13.35
CA SER A 9 17.93 -33.13 -12.79
C SER A 9 17.72 -32.47 -11.41
N SER A 10 18.74 -32.46 -10.54
CA SER A 10 18.67 -31.80 -9.23
C SER A 10 18.37 -30.30 -9.32
N ILE A 11 18.85 -29.64 -10.37
CA ILE A 11 18.63 -28.21 -10.63
C ILE A 11 17.48 -27.96 -11.62
N GLN A 12 16.71 -28.98 -11.96
CA GLN A 12 15.57 -28.93 -12.89
C GLN A 12 15.95 -28.39 -14.27
N LEU A 13 17.09 -28.84 -14.81
CA LEU A 13 17.61 -28.51 -16.14
C LEU A 13 17.88 -29.78 -16.96
N GLU A 14 17.28 -30.92 -16.62
CA GLU A 14 17.45 -32.20 -17.32
C GLU A 14 17.10 -32.14 -18.82
N GLN A 15 16.19 -31.24 -19.20
CA GLN A 15 15.84 -30.97 -20.60
C GLN A 15 17.04 -30.54 -21.48
N TYR A 16 18.14 -30.08 -20.87
CA TYR A 16 19.35 -29.73 -21.59
C TYR A 16 20.34 -30.89 -21.71
N TYR A 17 20.11 -32.03 -21.06
CA TYR A 17 21.06 -33.14 -21.02
C TYR A 17 21.49 -33.58 -22.42
N ASP A 18 20.55 -33.78 -23.34
CA ASP A 18 20.85 -34.14 -24.73
C ASP A 18 21.69 -33.08 -25.46
N ALA A 19 21.51 -31.80 -25.11
CA ALA A 19 22.29 -30.70 -25.68
C ALA A 19 23.73 -30.67 -25.14
N PHE A 20 23.93 -31.02 -23.86
CA PHE A 20 25.28 -31.22 -23.30
C PHE A 20 25.99 -32.42 -23.96
N VAL A 21 25.28 -33.53 -24.16
CA VAL A 21 25.83 -34.72 -24.84
C VAL A 21 26.17 -34.41 -26.30
N LYS A 22 25.31 -33.69 -27.02
CA LYS A 22 25.59 -33.22 -28.38
C LYS A 22 26.77 -32.25 -28.46
N ALA A 23 26.99 -31.45 -27.42
CA ALA A 23 28.16 -30.58 -27.28
C ALA A 23 29.43 -31.36 -26.86
N GLY A 24 29.36 -32.69 -26.71
CA GLY A 24 30.49 -33.56 -26.40
C GLY A 24 30.76 -33.76 -24.91
N ALA A 25 29.89 -33.28 -24.01
CA ALA A 25 30.00 -33.52 -22.58
C ALA A 25 29.37 -34.87 -22.20
N THR A 26 30.05 -35.61 -21.33
CA THR A 26 29.61 -36.90 -20.80
C THR A 26 29.23 -36.78 -19.32
N ASP A 27 28.60 -37.83 -18.79
CA ASP A 27 28.24 -37.91 -17.37
C ASP A 27 29.43 -37.79 -16.41
N GLN A 28 30.64 -38.05 -16.90
CA GLN A 28 31.87 -37.98 -16.10
C GLN A 28 32.54 -36.60 -16.14
N ASP A 29 32.06 -35.67 -16.98
CA ASP A 29 32.71 -34.38 -17.20
C ASP A 29 32.24 -33.27 -16.25
N LEU A 30 31.31 -33.58 -15.33
CA LEU A 30 30.85 -32.63 -14.32
C LEU A 30 32.01 -32.03 -13.48
N PRO A 31 33.02 -32.79 -13.01
CA PRO A 31 34.16 -32.25 -12.30
C PRO A 31 35.04 -31.32 -13.15
N LEU A 32 35.04 -31.48 -14.48
CA LEU A 32 35.75 -30.60 -15.41
C LEU A 32 34.99 -29.28 -15.59
N LEU A 33 33.66 -29.35 -15.71
CA LEU A 33 32.78 -28.18 -15.81
C LEU A 33 32.85 -27.26 -14.59
N VAL A 34 33.08 -27.81 -13.39
CA VAL A 34 33.28 -27.03 -12.15
C VAL A 34 34.60 -26.23 -12.18
N GLN A 35 35.58 -26.67 -12.96
CA GLN A 35 36.88 -26.04 -13.06
C GLN A 35 36.93 -24.90 -14.09
N PHE A 36 35.95 -24.83 -15.00
CA PHE A 36 35.88 -23.77 -16.00
C PHE A 36 35.91 -22.38 -15.34
N ASN A 37 36.62 -21.46 -15.99
CA ASN A 37 36.52 -20.05 -15.64
C ASN A 37 35.19 -19.46 -16.19
N ASP A 38 34.82 -18.27 -15.71
CA ASP A 38 33.53 -17.66 -16.08
C ASP A 38 33.41 -17.41 -17.60
N GLN A 39 34.54 -17.16 -18.30
CA GLN A 39 34.56 -16.90 -19.74
C GLN A 39 34.36 -18.19 -20.55
N GLU A 40 35.10 -19.25 -20.25
CA GLU A 40 34.97 -20.59 -20.84
C GLU A 40 33.56 -21.15 -20.62
N LEU A 41 33.00 -20.93 -19.42
CA LEU A 41 31.67 -21.40 -19.08
C LEU A 41 30.57 -20.62 -19.83
N VAL A 42 30.76 -19.32 -20.11
CA VAL A 42 29.84 -18.57 -20.98
C VAL A 42 29.87 -19.13 -22.41
N GLU A 43 31.06 -19.34 -22.96
CA GLU A 43 31.23 -19.85 -24.32
C GLU A 43 30.63 -21.25 -24.47
N PHE A 44 30.92 -22.15 -23.53
CA PHE A 44 30.36 -23.49 -23.50
C PHE A 44 28.82 -23.50 -23.41
N LEU A 45 28.23 -22.69 -22.51
CA LEU A 45 26.78 -22.62 -22.38
C LEU A 45 26.10 -21.93 -23.58
N SER A 46 26.83 -21.09 -24.32
CA SER A 46 26.33 -20.51 -25.57
C SER A 46 26.22 -21.56 -26.67
N ALA A 47 27.12 -22.55 -26.72
CA ALA A 47 27.06 -23.67 -27.67
C ALA A 47 25.91 -24.66 -27.38
N ILE A 48 25.39 -24.67 -26.15
CA ILE A 48 24.26 -25.51 -25.73
C ILE A 48 22.91 -24.83 -26.01
N ASP A 49 22.91 -23.58 -26.49
CA ASP A 49 21.71 -22.75 -26.71
C ASP A 49 20.82 -22.65 -25.46
N MET A 50 21.46 -22.55 -24.30
CA MET A 50 20.74 -22.45 -23.03
C MET A 50 20.12 -21.07 -22.83
N LEU A 51 18.85 -21.03 -22.42
CA LEU A 51 18.19 -19.76 -22.11
C LEU A 51 18.94 -18.98 -21.02
N PRO A 52 18.99 -17.63 -21.09
CA PRO A 52 19.76 -16.82 -20.14
C PRO A 52 19.43 -17.07 -18.67
N PHE A 53 18.15 -17.34 -18.33
CA PHE A 53 17.76 -17.64 -16.94
C PHE A 53 18.24 -19.02 -16.47
N HIS A 54 18.33 -19.99 -17.36
CA HIS A 54 18.82 -21.34 -17.06
C HIS A 54 20.34 -21.36 -16.94
N SER A 55 21.06 -20.59 -17.76
CA SER A 55 22.51 -20.46 -17.66
C SER A 55 22.92 -19.80 -16.33
N ILE A 56 22.17 -18.80 -15.86
CA ILE A 56 22.37 -18.22 -14.52
C ILE A 56 22.14 -19.26 -13.41
N LYS A 57 21.06 -20.05 -13.51
CA LYS A 57 20.73 -21.12 -12.56
C LYS A 57 21.83 -22.19 -12.51
N PHE A 58 22.31 -22.63 -13.67
CA PHE A 58 23.40 -23.60 -13.82
C PHE A 58 24.73 -23.10 -13.25
N LYS A 59 25.14 -21.87 -13.62
CA LYS A 59 26.36 -21.23 -13.08
C LYS A 59 26.33 -21.07 -11.56
N ARG A 60 25.16 -20.73 -11.01
CA ARG A 60 25.00 -20.64 -9.55
C ARG A 60 25.21 -22.01 -8.91
N ALA A 61 24.55 -23.05 -9.42
CA ALA A 61 24.68 -24.41 -8.89
C ALA A 61 26.12 -24.95 -8.99
N LEU A 62 26.86 -24.64 -10.07
CA LEU A 62 28.27 -25.02 -10.18
C LEU A 62 29.17 -24.33 -9.15
N ARG A 63 28.91 -23.06 -8.82
CA ARG A 63 29.64 -22.35 -7.75
C ARG A 63 29.35 -22.93 -6.37
N ASP A 64 28.10 -23.33 -6.14
CA ASP A 64 27.69 -23.99 -4.90
C ASP A 64 28.39 -25.36 -4.77
N LEU A 65 28.57 -26.08 -5.88
CA LEU A 65 29.34 -27.34 -5.92
C LEU A 65 30.85 -27.11 -5.67
N LYS A 66 31.41 -26.01 -6.18
CA LYS A 66 32.83 -25.63 -5.98
C LYS A 66 33.15 -25.21 -4.54
N THR A 67 32.14 -24.79 -3.78
CA THR A 67 32.31 -24.24 -2.42
C THR A 67 31.94 -25.22 -1.31
N SER A 68 31.57 -26.47 -1.65
CA SER A 68 31.32 -27.53 -0.67
C SER A 68 32.63 -28.20 -0.20
N PRO A 69 33.03 -28.08 1.09
CA PRO A 69 34.14 -28.87 1.63
C PRO A 69 33.76 -30.36 1.76
N PRO A 70 34.73 -31.30 1.77
CA PRO A 70 34.44 -32.72 1.82
C PRO A 70 33.87 -33.09 3.19
N GLN A 71 32.55 -33.19 3.29
CA GLN A 71 31.88 -33.67 4.49
C GLN A 71 31.89 -35.20 4.51
N PRO A 72 32.29 -35.83 5.63
CA PRO A 72 32.23 -37.27 5.80
C PRO A 72 30.78 -37.74 5.80
N LYS A 73 30.55 -38.95 5.28
CA LYS A 73 29.26 -39.61 5.08
C LYS A 73 28.34 -39.45 6.30
N VAL A 74 27.39 -38.52 6.26
CA VAL A 74 26.31 -38.40 7.23
C VAL A 74 25.10 -39.17 6.70
N SER A 75 24.51 -39.98 7.58
CA SER A 75 23.33 -40.81 7.37
C SER A 75 22.18 -40.07 6.66
N VAL A 76 21.55 -40.76 5.70
CA VAL A 76 20.45 -40.29 4.84
C VAL A 76 19.27 -39.67 5.62
N ASP A 77 19.13 -40.01 6.90
CA ASP A 77 18.08 -39.47 7.80
C ASP A 77 18.30 -37.99 8.18
N ASP A 78 19.55 -37.54 8.34
CA ASP A 78 19.84 -36.16 8.76
C ASP A 78 19.66 -35.14 7.64
N THR A 79 19.88 -35.54 6.39
CA THR A 79 19.70 -34.65 5.23
C THR A 79 18.23 -34.29 5.06
N ILE A 80 17.32 -35.26 5.21
CA ILE A 80 15.88 -35.04 5.04
C ILE A 80 15.31 -34.17 6.17
N LEU A 81 15.76 -34.41 7.41
CA LEU A 81 15.39 -33.57 8.57
C LEU A 81 15.87 -32.13 8.41
N ASN A 82 17.09 -31.93 7.91
CA ASN A 82 17.64 -30.60 7.67
C ASN A 82 16.92 -29.87 6.53
N THR A 83 16.64 -30.54 5.41
CA THR A 83 15.85 -29.94 4.32
C THR A 83 14.43 -29.58 4.77
N THR A 84 13.79 -30.44 5.57
CA THR A 84 12.45 -30.18 6.11
C THR A 84 12.45 -29.00 7.07
N ARG A 85 13.47 -28.91 7.94
CA ARG A 85 13.64 -27.79 8.86
C ARG A 85 13.89 -26.48 8.13
N GLU A 86 14.75 -26.47 7.11
CA GLU A 86 15.00 -25.30 6.28
C GLU A 86 13.75 -24.85 5.53
N PHE A 87 12.96 -25.80 5.01
CA PHE A 87 11.68 -25.51 4.40
C PHE A 87 10.73 -24.82 5.39
N ILE A 88 10.64 -25.34 6.62
CA ILE A 88 9.82 -24.73 7.68
C ILE A 88 10.31 -23.31 7.98
N VAL A 89 11.62 -23.12 8.18
CA VAL A 89 12.22 -21.82 8.50
C VAL A 89 11.89 -20.80 7.42
N ASN A 90 12.11 -21.14 6.15
CA ASN A 90 11.88 -20.24 5.03
C ASN A 90 10.39 -19.90 4.84
N ASN A 91 9.50 -20.84 5.16
CA ASN A 91 8.07 -20.64 4.98
C ASN A 91 7.40 -19.92 6.16
N ALA A 92 7.89 -20.11 7.39
CA ALA A 92 7.37 -19.50 8.60
C ALA A 92 7.60 -17.98 8.72
N VAL A 93 8.54 -17.42 7.95
CA VAL A 93 8.79 -15.97 7.94
C VAL A 93 7.53 -15.21 7.48
N ILE A 94 7.05 -14.25 8.27
CA ILE A 94 5.88 -13.44 7.94
C ILE A 94 6.29 -12.16 7.19
N TYR A 95 7.27 -11.43 7.73
CA TYR A 95 7.75 -10.16 7.20
C TYR A 95 9.16 -10.28 6.59
N GLY A 96 9.45 -9.47 5.56
CA GLY A 96 10.82 -9.30 5.04
C GLY A 96 11.26 -10.26 3.93
N LYS A 97 10.42 -11.21 3.46
CA LYS A 97 10.84 -12.22 2.47
C LYS A 97 11.44 -11.68 1.16
N LYS A 98 11.08 -10.46 0.75
CA LYS A 98 11.49 -9.85 -0.53
C LYS A 98 12.00 -8.42 -0.40
N ASN A 99 12.20 -7.93 0.83
CA ASN A 99 12.54 -6.53 1.08
C ASN A 99 13.87 -6.46 1.81
N SER A 100 14.81 -5.66 1.29
CA SER A 100 16.13 -5.42 1.88
C SER A 100 16.11 -4.43 3.05
N ARG A 101 14.96 -3.80 3.36
CA ARG A 101 14.86 -2.90 4.51
C ARG A 101 15.06 -3.67 5.82
N PRO A 102 15.68 -3.04 6.84
CA PRO A 102 15.71 -3.62 8.17
C PRO A 102 14.29 -3.80 8.71
N LEU A 103 14.07 -4.94 9.37
CA LEU A 103 12.81 -5.24 10.03
C LEU A 103 12.67 -4.37 11.29
N THR A 104 11.43 -4.00 11.62
CA THR A 104 11.13 -3.38 12.90
C THR A 104 11.20 -4.42 14.01
N SER A 105 11.44 -3.98 15.25
CA SER A 105 11.43 -4.86 16.43
C SER A 105 10.18 -5.73 16.54
N TYR A 106 9.01 -5.22 16.13
CA TYR A 106 7.75 -6.00 16.09
C TYR A 106 7.79 -7.08 15.02
N GLU A 107 8.23 -6.74 13.81
CA GLU A 107 8.32 -7.67 12.68
C GLU A 107 9.30 -8.82 12.97
N GLU A 108 10.44 -8.51 13.60
CA GLU A 108 11.40 -9.53 14.06
C GLU A 108 10.80 -10.44 15.12
N ALA A 109 10.11 -9.87 16.11
CA ALA A 109 9.50 -10.62 17.19
C ALA A 109 8.37 -11.54 16.68
N ILE A 110 7.54 -11.07 15.74
CA ILE A 110 6.54 -11.89 15.06
C ILE A 110 7.19 -13.01 14.26
N ASN A 111 8.26 -12.74 13.51
CA ASN A 111 8.96 -13.77 12.75
C ASN A 111 9.54 -14.85 13.68
N ARG A 112 10.13 -14.48 14.82
CA ARG A 112 10.61 -15.44 15.84
C ARG A 112 9.48 -16.30 16.41
N ALA A 113 8.36 -15.68 16.79
CA ALA A 113 7.20 -16.40 17.32
C ALA A 113 6.58 -17.34 16.28
N SER A 114 6.45 -16.89 15.03
CA SER A 114 5.91 -17.68 13.91
C SER A 114 6.82 -18.86 13.59
N LEU A 115 8.14 -18.67 13.63
CA LEU A 115 9.10 -19.75 13.43
C LEU A 115 8.96 -20.82 14.51
N HIS A 116 8.88 -20.41 15.78
CA HIS A 116 8.72 -21.35 16.89
C HIS A 116 7.43 -22.18 16.73
N LEU A 117 6.30 -21.54 16.41
CA LEU A 117 5.03 -22.23 16.19
C LEU A 117 5.04 -23.16 14.98
N ALA A 118 5.72 -22.77 13.90
CA ALA A 118 5.83 -23.60 12.70
C ALA A 118 6.76 -24.80 12.88
N LEU A 119 7.77 -24.69 13.76
CA LEU A 119 8.62 -25.83 14.16
C LEU A 119 7.87 -26.81 15.05
N GLU A 120 6.99 -26.30 15.92
CA GLU A 120 6.14 -27.12 16.80
C GLU A 120 5.00 -27.79 16.02
N ASN A 121 4.37 -27.07 15.10
CA ASN A 121 3.31 -27.57 14.24
C ASN A 121 3.53 -27.15 12.77
N PRO A 122 4.16 -28.02 11.95
CA PRO A 122 4.45 -27.74 10.55
C PRO A 122 3.20 -27.49 9.68
N LEU A 123 2.02 -27.98 10.08
CA LEU A 123 0.78 -27.80 9.31
C LEU A 123 0.34 -26.33 9.26
N LEU A 124 0.76 -25.51 10.23
CA LEU A 124 0.45 -24.08 10.28
C LEU A 124 1.07 -23.29 9.13
N ILE A 125 2.10 -23.83 8.46
CA ILE A 125 2.70 -23.21 7.27
C ILE A 125 1.66 -23.06 6.15
N SER A 126 0.75 -24.02 6.01
CA SER A 126 -0.32 -23.98 5.00
C SER A 126 -1.37 -22.90 5.30
N LYS A 127 -1.57 -22.57 6.58
CA LYS A 127 -2.55 -21.58 7.08
C LYS A 127 -1.84 -20.37 7.66
N LYS A 128 -1.23 -19.57 6.77
CA LYS A 128 -0.41 -18.42 7.17
C LYS A 128 -1.16 -17.37 7.99
N GLY A 129 -2.48 -17.23 7.80
CA GLY A 129 -3.34 -16.36 8.61
C GLY A 129 -3.38 -16.81 10.07
N ASP A 130 -3.77 -18.06 10.31
CA ASP A 130 -3.83 -18.66 11.66
C ASP A 130 -2.46 -18.63 12.35
N LEU A 131 -1.38 -18.94 11.60
CA LEU A 131 -0.01 -18.86 12.12
C LEU A 131 0.34 -17.44 12.61
N PHE A 132 -0.08 -16.42 11.87
CA PHE A 132 0.15 -15.02 12.24
C PHE A 132 -0.65 -14.63 13.50
N ASP A 133 -1.91 -15.03 13.60
CA ASP A 133 -2.75 -14.73 14.76
C ASP A 133 -2.22 -15.43 16.03
N LEU A 134 -1.81 -16.69 15.91
CA LEU A 134 -1.15 -17.42 17.00
C LEU A 134 0.18 -16.79 17.39
N ALA A 135 1.01 -16.37 16.42
CA ALA A 135 2.28 -15.71 16.69
C ALA A 135 2.07 -14.38 17.42
N LYS A 136 1.04 -13.60 17.04
CA LYS A 136 0.68 -12.36 17.72
C LYS A 136 0.17 -12.62 19.14
N LYS A 137 -0.66 -13.65 19.33
CA LYS A 137 -1.13 -14.07 20.66
C LYS A 137 0.04 -14.47 21.55
N LYS A 138 0.92 -15.36 21.08
CA LYS A 138 2.14 -15.80 21.80
C LYS A 138 3.03 -14.63 22.19
N LEU A 139 3.23 -13.69 21.26
CA LEU A 139 4.02 -12.48 21.49
C LEU A 139 3.42 -11.58 22.59
N LEU A 140 2.10 -11.44 22.65
CA LEU A 140 1.43 -10.69 23.73
C LEU A 140 1.46 -11.43 25.07
N GLU A 141 1.32 -12.76 25.06
CA GLU A 141 1.45 -13.62 26.26
C GLU A 141 2.87 -13.56 26.84
N GLU A 142 3.89 -13.52 25.99
CA GLU A 142 5.30 -13.30 26.35
C GLU A 142 5.58 -11.86 26.86
N GLY A 143 4.56 -10.99 26.88
CA GLY A 143 4.64 -9.65 27.44
C GLY A 143 5.24 -8.61 26.50
N TYR A 144 5.22 -8.87 25.18
CA TYR A 144 5.66 -7.87 24.21
C TYR A 144 4.82 -6.60 24.32
N ARG A 145 5.50 -5.48 24.56
CA ARG A 145 4.87 -4.17 24.59
C ARG A 145 5.12 -3.47 23.28
N TYR A 146 4.04 -3.08 22.61
CA TYR A 146 4.14 -2.19 21.48
C TYR A 146 4.87 -0.92 21.88
N LYS A 147 5.83 -0.50 21.05
CA LYS A 147 6.43 0.83 21.17
C LYS A 147 5.33 1.85 20.93
N ARG A 148 4.71 2.33 22.01
CA ARG A 148 3.79 3.46 21.95
C ARG A 148 4.61 4.63 21.43
N GLY A 149 4.23 5.20 20.30
CA GLY A 149 4.89 6.39 19.81
C GLY A 149 4.92 7.42 20.93
N CYS A 150 6.09 8.01 21.22
CA CYS A 150 6.12 9.22 22.03
C CYS A 150 5.16 10.19 21.34
N SER A 151 4.03 10.51 22.00
CA SER A 151 3.13 11.53 21.49
C SER A 151 3.99 12.76 21.20
N ARG A 152 3.92 13.28 19.98
CA ARG A 152 4.65 14.50 19.58
C ARG A 152 4.24 15.71 20.42
N SER A 153 3.23 15.57 21.29
CA SER A 153 2.76 16.58 22.24
C SER A 153 3.47 16.59 23.61
N LYS A 154 4.33 15.62 23.95
CA LYS A 154 4.98 15.55 25.29
C LYS A 154 6.43 16.08 25.34
N LEU A 155 6.83 16.91 24.37
CA LEU A 155 8.08 17.68 24.44
C LEU A 155 7.92 19.01 25.21
N ARG A 156 6.78 19.21 25.86
CA ARG A 156 6.59 20.21 26.89
C ARG A 156 6.13 19.47 28.13
N ASP A 157 6.75 19.80 29.27
CA ASP A 157 6.51 19.26 30.60
C ASP A 157 7.38 18.07 31.00
N ASN A 158 8.65 18.38 31.27
CA ASN A 158 9.28 17.92 32.51
C ASN A 158 10.36 18.90 33.00
N PRO A 159 10.00 20.02 33.67
CA PRO A 159 10.96 20.83 34.41
C PRO A 159 11.09 20.32 35.86
N SER A 160 11.18 19.00 36.07
CA SER A 160 11.20 18.41 37.41
C SER A 160 12.55 17.81 37.82
N GLN A 161 13.64 18.08 37.08
CA GLN A 161 15.01 17.85 37.55
C GLN A 161 15.99 18.91 37.01
N ASN A 162 15.84 20.16 37.46
CA ASN A 162 16.96 21.09 37.66
C ASN A 162 16.46 22.36 38.35
N ARG A 163 16.20 22.27 39.66
CA ARG A 163 16.26 23.46 40.51
C ARG A 163 17.73 23.73 40.80
N ARG A 164 18.36 24.63 40.03
CA ARG A 164 19.52 25.48 40.40
C ARG A 164 20.11 26.15 39.15
N ALA A 165 19.52 27.28 38.78
CA ALA A 165 20.11 28.40 38.02
C ALA A 165 18.94 29.36 37.77
N SER A 166 18.72 30.29 38.69
CA SER A 166 19.13 31.69 38.51
C SER A 166 18.27 32.43 37.48
N SER A 167 17.61 33.45 38.00
CA SER A 167 17.03 34.61 37.31
C SER A 167 17.81 35.08 36.08
N SER A 168 17.05 35.66 35.15
CA SER A 168 17.44 36.45 33.96
C SER A 168 17.66 35.67 32.66
N CYS A 169 16.64 35.68 31.78
CA CYS A 169 16.78 35.95 30.34
C CYS A 169 15.43 35.72 29.62
N SER A 170 14.68 36.80 29.40
CA SER A 170 13.41 36.81 28.66
C SER A 170 13.60 36.75 27.13
N GLU A 171 14.83 36.59 26.64
CA GLU A 171 15.20 36.79 25.23
C GLU A 171 15.23 35.49 24.40
N ASP A 172 15.53 34.33 25.00
CA ASP A 172 15.76 33.07 24.26
C ASP A 172 14.46 32.40 23.74
N ASN A 173 13.30 32.73 24.31
CA ASN A 173 12.01 32.25 23.81
C ASN A 173 11.63 32.89 22.45
N THR A 174 12.11 34.10 22.15
CA THR A 174 11.73 34.83 20.92
C THR A 174 12.34 34.23 19.65
N LEU A 175 13.55 33.67 19.75
CA LEU A 175 14.29 33.08 18.63
C LEU A 175 13.70 31.71 18.23
N ILE A 176 13.25 30.94 19.22
CA ILE A 176 12.55 29.66 19.00
C ILE A 176 11.18 29.89 18.35
N ASP A 177 10.46 30.95 18.76
CA ASP A 177 9.13 31.25 18.21
C ASP A 177 9.19 31.85 16.80
N THR A 178 10.21 32.66 16.49
CA THR A 178 10.47 33.11 15.12
C THR A 178 10.83 31.95 14.18
N GLN A 179 11.64 30.97 14.62
CA GLN A 179 11.93 29.78 13.82
C GLN A 179 10.67 28.92 13.55
N LYS A 180 9.79 28.76 14.54
CA LYS A 180 8.50 28.07 14.35
C LYS A 180 7.59 28.83 13.38
N GLN A 181 7.54 30.15 13.46
CA GLN A 181 6.77 30.99 12.56
C GLN A 181 7.25 30.86 11.12
N GLN A 182 8.57 30.89 10.90
CA GLN A 182 9.17 30.66 9.58
C GLN A 182 8.85 29.26 9.03
N LEU A 183 8.88 28.22 9.87
CA LEU A 183 8.51 26.87 9.46
C LEU A 183 7.03 26.76 9.07
N LEU A 184 6.14 27.42 9.79
CA LEU A 184 4.71 27.48 9.47
C LEU A 184 4.48 28.20 8.14
N MET A 185 5.15 29.33 7.91
CA MET A 185 5.11 30.05 6.64
C MET A 185 5.59 29.17 5.48
N LYS A 186 6.73 28.48 5.62
CA LYS A 186 7.24 27.55 4.59
C LYS A 186 6.26 26.41 4.29
N ARG A 187 5.60 25.86 5.31
CA ARG A 187 4.58 24.81 5.14
C ARG A 187 3.34 25.33 4.43
N GLN A 188 2.88 26.54 4.76
CA GLN A 188 1.75 27.18 4.11
C GLN A 188 2.06 27.47 2.64
N GLU A 189 3.25 27.98 2.36
CA GLU A 189 3.70 28.27 1.00
C GLU A 189 3.85 27.01 0.15
N ASN A 190 4.37 25.92 0.72
CA ASN A 190 4.40 24.63 0.04
C ASN A 190 2.98 24.12 -0.26
N ALA A 191 2.08 24.19 0.73
CA ALA A 191 0.69 23.79 0.53
C ALA A 191 -0.01 24.63 -0.57
N ARG A 192 0.26 25.94 -0.63
CA ARG A 192 -0.24 26.85 -1.67
C ARG A 192 0.28 26.44 -3.05
N ARG A 193 1.59 26.27 -3.20
CA ARG A 193 2.21 25.82 -4.47
C ARG A 193 1.66 24.48 -4.95
N MET A 194 1.48 23.52 -4.03
CA MET A 194 0.88 22.22 -4.38
C MET A 194 -0.59 22.35 -4.78
N SER A 195 -1.32 23.35 -4.27
CA SER A 195 -2.66 23.69 -4.73
C SER A 195 -2.63 24.27 -6.15
N GLU A 196 -1.76 25.25 -6.38
CA GLU A 196 -1.60 25.92 -7.67
C GLU A 196 -1.22 24.92 -8.77
N MET A 197 -0.21 24.08 -8.55
CA MET A 197 0.16 23.03 -9.53
C MET A 197 -0.98 22.05 -9.84
N ARG A 198 -1.82 21.72 -8.84
CA ARG A 198 -2.98 20.86 -9.07
C ARG A 198 -4.06 21.58 -9.88
N GLN A 199 -4.25 22.87 -9.63
CA GLN A 199 -5.21 23.70 -10.35
C GLN A 199 -4.77 23.91 -11.81
N GLU A 200 -3.52 24.25 -12.06
CA GLU A 200 -2.92 24.33 -13.39
C GLU A 200 -3.05 23.00 -14.14
N LYS A 201 -2.79 21.88 -13.46
CA LYS A 201 -2.95 20.55 -14.06
C LYS A 201 -4.41 20.25 -14.40
N ILE A 202 -5.35 20.64 -13.56
CA ILE A 202 -6.79 20.50 -13.85
C ILE A 202 -7.13 21.29 -15.10
N GLU A 203 -6.70 22.54 -15.20
CA GLU A 203 -6.96 23.42 -16.36
C GLU A 203 -6.36 22.84 -17.65
N ALA A 204 -5.11 22.38 -17.61
CA ALA A 204 -4.48 21.73 -18.75
C ALA A 204 -5.22 20.46 -19.20
N LEU A 205 -5.71 19.65 -18.26
CA LEU A 205 -6.51 18.47 -18.58
C LEU A 205 -7.90 18.84 -19.13
N GLN A 206 -8.50 19.94 -18.67
CA GLN A 206 -9.77 20.44 -19.21
C GLN A 206 -9.63 20.85 -20.67
N ILE A 207 -8.55 21.56 -21.02
CA ILE A 207 -8.23 21.90 -22.41
C ILE A 207 -8.10 20.63 -23.26
N GLN A 208 -7.39 19.60 -22.76
CA GLN A 208 -7.27 18.32 -23.48
C GLN A 208 -8.61 17.60 -23.68
N VAL A 209 -9.55 17.73 -22.73
CA VAL A 209 -10.90 17.20 -22.87
C VAL A 209 -11.65 17.94 -23.97
N GLU A 210 -11.56 19.27 -24.00
CA GLU A 210 -12.18 20.10 -25.04
C GLU A 210 -11.61 19.81 -26.42
N ASP A 211 -10.30 19.64 -26.55
CA ASP A 211 -9.65 19.27 -27.80
C ASP A 211 -10.08 17.86 -28.27
N ALA A 212 -10.13 16.88 -27.37
CA ALA A 212 -10.63 15.54 -27.68
C ALA A 212 -12.10 15.59 -28.17
N LEU A 213 -12.94 16.42 -27.55
CA LEU A 213 -14.32 16.63 -27.99
C LEU A 213 -14.40 17.29 -29.37
N ARG A 214 -13.56 18.30 -29.62
CA ARG A 214 -13.48 18.99 -30.93
C ARG A 214 -13.04 18.03 -32.04
N CYS A 215 -12.00 17.24 -31.80
CA CYS A 215 -11.54 16.23 -32.75
C CYS A 215 -12.60 15.16 -33.03
N ARG A 216 -13.31 14.71 -31.98
CA ARG A 216 -14.44 13.77 -32.11
C ARG A 216 -15.55 14.34 -32.99
N GLN A 217 -15.98 15.59 -32.74
CA GLN A 217 -17.01 16.26 -33.53
C GLN A 217 -16.58 16.46 -35.00
N ALA A 218 -15.31 16.77 -35.24
CA ALA A 218 -14.78 16.87 -36.60
C ALA A 218 -14.83 15.52 -37.33
N ALA A 219 -14.45 14.43 -36.66
CA ALA A 219 -14.55 13.07 -37.22
C ALA A 219 -16.00 12.67 -37.49
N GLU A 220 -16.93 12.95 -36.57
CA GLU A 220 -18.37 12.71 -36.74
C GLU A 220 -18.94 13.51 -37.92
N SER A 221 -18.58 14.79 -38.05
CA SER A 221 -19.03 15.65 -39.15
C SER A 221 -18.50 15.19 -40.51
N GLN A 222 -17.23 14.75 -40.55
CA GLN A 222 -16.65 14.16 -41.75
C GLN A 222 -17.40 12.88 -42.14
N LEU A 223 -17.76 12.02 -41.17
CA LEU A 223 -18.52 10.80 -41.40
C LEU A 223 -19.91 11.09 -42.00
N ALA A 224 -20.59 12.13 -41.50
CA ALA A 224 -21.93 12.50 -41.95
C ALA A 224 -21.98 13.08 -43.38
N ASN A 225 -20.92 13.78 -43.81
CA ASN A 225 -20.94 14.56 -45.06
C ASN A 225 -20.59 13.76 -46.34
N ASP A 226 -20.07 12.54 -46.23
CA ASP A 226 -19.45 11.85 -47.37
C ASP A 226 -20.08 10.46 -47.58
N SER A 227 -21.18 10.45 -48.34
CA SER A 227 -21.99 9.24 -48.57
C SER A 227 -21.35 8.19 -49.49
N ARG A 228 -20.13 8.42 -50.00
CA ARG A 228 -19.44 7.56 -50.99
C ARG A 228 -18.10 6.99 -50.50
N ARG A 229 -17.96 6.74 -49.19
CA ARG A 229 -16.73 6.15 -48.63
C ARG A 229 -16.70 4.63 -48.68
N ASP A 230 -15.49 4.12 -48.89
CA ASP A 230 -15.17 2.71 -48.73
C ASP A 230 -15.37 2.26 -47.27
N THR A 231 -15.87 1.03 -47.10
CA THR A 231 -16.18 0.46 -45.78
C THR A 231 -15.00 0.46 -44.81
N LEU A 232 -13.79 0.24 -45.32
CA LEU A 232 -12.57 0.26 -44.51
C LEU A 232 -12.30 1.64 -43.91
N THR A 233 -12.49 2.69 -44.72
CA THR A 233 -12.32 4.09 -44.29
C THR A 233 -13.35 4.49 -43.24
N GLN A 234 -14.60 4.04 -43.40
CA GLN A 234 -15.64 4.26 -42.40
C GLN A 234 -15.29 3.63 -41.05
N LEU A 235 -14.90 2.34 -41.02
CA LEU A 235 -14.51 1.64 -39.79
C LEU A 235 -13.30 2.29 -39.10
N ALA A 236 -12.32 2.76 -39.88
CA ALA A 236 -11.16 3.47 -39.34
C ALA A 236 -11.55 4.78 -38.63
N MET A 237 -12.48 5.55 -39.22
CA MET A 237 -12.99 6.78 -38.61
C MET A 237 -13.83 6.51 -37.35
N GLU A 238 -14.69 5.48 -37.38
CA GLU A 238 -15.48 5.06 -36.22
C GLU A 238 -14.58 4.62 -35.06
N ALA A 239 -13.49 3.89 -35.36
CA ALA A 239 -12.49 3.52 -34.36
C ALA A 239 -11.81 4.76 -33.74
N GLU A 240 -11.53 5.79 -34.52
CA GLU A 240 -10.93 7.03 -34.01
C GLU A 240 -11.90 7.82 -33.11
N ILE A 241 -13.20 7.84 -33.43
CA ILE A 241 -14.24 8.41 -32.56
C ILE A 241 -14.25 7.71 -31.19
N ILE A 242 -14.16 6.37 -31.18
CA ILE A 242 -14.10 5.59 -29.94
C ILE A 242 -12.85 5.96 -29.13
N ARG A 243 -11.68 6.11 -29.78
CA ARG A 243 -10.44 6.51 -29.11
C ARG A 243 -10.52 7.90 -28.47
N PHE A 244 -11.18 8.86 -29.11
CA PHE A 244 -11.40 10.18 -28.52
C PHE A 244 -12.30 10.09 -27.28
N GLU A 245 -13.36 9.27 -27.30
CA GLU A 245 -14.25 9.07 -26.15
C GLU A 245 -13.51 8.40 -24.98
N GLU A 246 -12.69 7.38 -25.24
CA GLU A 246 -11.86 6.76 -24.20
C GLU A 246 -10.88 7.77 -23.57
N THR A 247 -10.26 8.61 -24.40
CA THR A 247 -9.32 9.64 -23.95
C THR A 247 -10.03 10.65 -23.05
N LYS A 248 -11.19 11.15 -23.46
CA LYS A 248 -12.06 12.02 -22.66
C LYS A 248 -12.41 11.38 -21.30
N ILE A 249 -12.81 10.10 -21.29
CA ILE A 249 -13.14 9.39 -20.04
C ILE A 249 -11.93 9.33 -19.10
N LYS A 250 -10.74 9.00 -19.63
CA LYS A 250 -9.49 8.93 -18.85
C LYS A 250 -9.15 10.29 -18.24
N LEU A 251 -9.17 11.36 -19.04
CA LEU A 251 -8.89 12.72 -18.59
C LEU A 251 -9.90 13.20 -17.54
N THR A 252 -11.19 12.91 -17.73
CA THR A 252 -12.25 13.29 -16.79
C THR A 252 -12.10 12.62 -15.43
N LYS A 253 -11.67 11.34 -15.42
CA LYS A 253 -11.35 10.62 -14.17
C LYS A 253 -10.16 11.26 -13.44
N GLU A 254 -9.12 11.65 -14.18
CA GLU A 254 -7.95 12.33 -13.61
C GLU A 254 -8.32 13.70 -13.02
N ILE A 255 -9.09 14.51 -13.75
CA ILE A 255 -9.64 15.79 -13.25
C ILE A 255 -10.44 15.57 -11.97
N SER A 256 -11.32 14.56 -11.93
CA SER A 256 -12.14 14.26 -10.76
C SER A 256 -11.30 13.91 -9.53
N LYS A 257 -10.21 13.15 -9.73
CA LYS A 257 -9.25 12.82 -8.67
C LYS A 257 -8.54 14.07 -8.15
N LEU A 258 -8.05 14.94 -9.03
CA LEU A 258 -7.39 16.19 -8.64
C LEU A 258 -8.34 17.15 -7.93
N LYS A 259 -9.58 17.31 -8.43
CA LYS A 259 -10.63 18.10 -7.77
C LYS A 259 -10.98 17.55 -6.37
N ALA A 260 -11.01 16.22 -6.19
CA ALA A 260 -11.23 15.63 -4.87
C ALA A 260 -10.08 15.95 -3.90
N GLN A 261 -8.84 15.89 -4.36
CA GLN A 261 -7.68 16.32 -3.56
C GLN A 261 -7.78 17.81 -3.22
N GLU A 262 -8.24 18.65 -4.16
CA GLU A 262 -8.38 20.09 -3.94
C GLU A 262 -9.46 20.41 -2.91
N ARG A 263 -10.63 19.78 -3.01
CA ARG A 263 -11.68 19.88 -1.98
C ARG A 263 -11.16 19.49 -0.60
N LYS A 264 -10.36 18.42 -0.50
CA LYS A 264 -9.73 18.00 0.76
C LYS A 264 -8.76 19.07 1.29
N HIS A 265 -7.93 19.66 0.44
CA HIS A 265 -7.04 20.76 0.81
C HIS A 265 -7.83 21.96 1.35
N GLN A 266 -8.85 22.40 0.62
CA GLN A 266 -9.72 23.51 1.01
C GLN A 266 -10.46 23.23 2.33
N TRP A 267 -10.95 21.99 2.53
CA TRP A 267 -11.57 21.57 3.78
C TRP A 267 -10.60 21.72 4.96
N TYR A 268 -9.35 21.25 4.83
CA TYR A 268 -8.34 21.44 5.89
C TYR A 268 -8.02 22.90 6.13
N LYS A 269 -7.92 23.72 5.07
CA LYS A 269 -7.65 25.16 5.18
C LYS A 269 -8.76 25.87 5.95
N ARG A 270 -10.03 25.61 5.62
CA ARG A 270 -11.21 26.15 6.31
C ARG A 270 -11.28 25.71 7.76
N ARG A 271 -11.16 24.39 8.01
CA ARG A 271 -11.19 23.80 9.36
C ARG A 271 -10.05 24.29 10.25
N LYS A 272 -8.90 24.61 9.65
CA LYS A 272 -7.78 25.23 10.36
C LYS A 272 -8.11 26.67 10.72
N LEU A 273 -8.63 27.46 9.79
CA LEU A 273 -9.02 28.86 10.02
C LEU A 273 -10.08 29.00 11.12
N GLU A 274 -11.11 28.14 11.10
CA GLU A 274 -12.15 28.08 12.15
C GLU A 274 -11.55 27.91 13.55
N ARG A 275 -10.57 27.00 13.72
CA ARG A 275 -9.93 26.75 15.02
C ARG A 275 -9.13 27.94 15.56
N TYR A 276 -8.55 28.76 14.68
CA TYR A 276 -7.88 29.99 15.11
C TYR A 276 -8.88 31.13 15.37
N SER A 277 -9.96 31.20 14.58
CA SER A 277 -11.01 32.20 14.76
C SER A 277 -11.76 32.02 16.09
N SER A 278 -12.02 30.77 16.50
CA SER A 278 -12.71 30.46 17.77
C SER A 278 -11.84 30.64 19.02
N GLN A 279 -10.54 30.89 18.88
CA GLN A 279 -9.64 31.21 20.00
C GLN A 279 -9.47 32.73 20.21
N SER A 280 -10.07 33.56 19.37
CA SER A 280 -9.87 35.02 19.37
C SER A 280 -11.04 35.81 20.00
N THR A 281 -12.11 35.16 20.47
CA THR A 281 -13.33 35.85 20.94
C THR A 281 -13.66 35.62 22.41
N ASP A 282 -12.70 35.17 23.23
CA ASP A 282 -12.92 34.97 24.68
C ASP A 282 -11.93 35.78 25.52
N GLU A 283 -11.88 37.09 25.26
CA GLU A 283 -11.32 38.08 26.18
C GLU A 283 -12.41 39.12 26.43
N GLY A 284 -13.37 38.73 27.25
CA GLY A 284 -14.58 39.49 27.53
C GLY A 284 -15.12 39.17 28.92
N PHE A 285 -14.35 39.58 29.94
CA PHE A 285 -14.89 40.00 31.25
C PHE A 285 -15.63 38.93 32.09
N SER A 286 -14.92 38.27 33.00
CA SER A 286 -15.50 38.02 34.32
C SER A 286 -14.42 37.84 35.38
N SER A 287 -14.10 38.97 36.00
CA SER A 287 -13.43 39.02 37.30
C SER A 287 -14.45 38.55 38.34
N CYS A 288 -14.24 37.39 38.97
CA CYS A 288 -14.93 37.00 40.20
C CYS A 288 -13.99 36.18 41.07
N SER A 289 -13.44 36.90 42.05
CA SER A 289 -12.85 36.53 43.33
C SER A 289 -13.05 35.10 43.84
N GLN A 290 -11.99 34.58 44.49
CA GLN A 290 -12.07 33.56 45.54
C GLN A 290 -13.14 33.92 46.59
N PRO A 291 -13.65 32.93 47.33
CA PRO A 291 -13.06 32.70 48.65
C PRO A 291 -12.83 31.22 49.00
N GLU A 292 -11.91 31.04 49.95
CA GLU A 292 -11.75 29.86 50.80
C GLU A 292 -13.05 29.55 51.57
N ASN A 293 -13.40 28.26 51.71
CA ASN A 293 -13.64 27.61 53.01
C ASN A 293 -14.18 26.18 52.88
N ASP A 294 -13.61 25.33 53.74
CA ASP A 294 -14.19 24.22 54.48
C ASP A 294 -14.88 23.02 53.79
N ARG A 295 -14.24 21.86 54.04
CA ARG A 295 -14.80 20.60 54.57
C ARG A 295 -16.32 20.44 54.50
N MET A 296 -16.77 19.34 53.90
CA MET A 296 -17.62 18.32 54.53
C MET A 296 -17.74 17.08 53.62
N ASP A 297 -17.97 15.97 54.30
CA ASP A 297 -17.89 14.58 53.88
C ASP A 297 -19.20 14.07 53.24
N HIS A 298 -19.15 12.81 52.76
CA HIS A 298 -20.27 11.88 52.52
C HIS A 298 -20.88 11.70 51.10
N SER A 299 -20.51 10.56 50.52
CA SER A 299 -21.35 9.42 50.09
C SER A 299 -22.38 9.53 48.93
N SER A 300 -22.24 8.52 48.05
CA SER A 300 -23.27 7.77 47.32
C SER A 300 -24.15 8.51 46.30
N ALA A 301 -24.03 8.13 45.03
CA ALA A 301 -24.99 7.21 44.40
C ALA A 301 -24.57 6.95 42.94
N PHE A 302 -24.33 5.67 42.65
CA PHE A 302 -24.35 5.14 41.29
C PHE A 302 -25.76 5.27 40.72
N SER A 303 -25.87 5.75 39.49
CA SER A 303 -27.10 5.65 38.70
C SER A 303 -26.74 5.20 37.28
N PRO A 304 -27.11 3.97 36.87
CA PRO A 304 -26.88 3.49 35.52
C PRO A 304 -28.10 3.80 34.64
N CYS A 305 -27.88 4.47 33.51
CA CYS A 305 -28.91 4.70 32.50
C CYS A 305 -29.16 3.40 31.71
N SER A 306 -30.38 2.89 31.83
CA SER A 306 -30.94 1.74 31.12
C SER A 306 -31.05 2.00 29.60
N PHE A 307 -30.56 1.05 28.79
CA PHE A 307 -30.76 1.00 27.35
C PHE A 307 -31.77 -0.11 27.04
N SER A 308 -32.99 0.26 26.67
CA SER A 308 -34.05 -0.67 26.27
C SER A 308 -33.88 -1.11 24.82
N HIS A 309 -33.64 -2.41 24.63
CA HIS A 309 -33.78 -3.12 23.36
C HIS A 309 -35.25 -3.54 23.17
N SER A 310 -35.86 -3.15 22.05
CA SER A 310 -37.08 -3.80 21.53
C SER A 310 -36.67 -4.75 20.43
N SER A 311 -36.85 -6.05 20.69
CA SER A 311 -36.86 -7.11 19.69
C SER A 311 -38.24 -7.18 19.06
N GLN A 312 -38.29 -7.30 17.73
CA GLN A 312 -39.48 -7.72 17.01
C GLN A 312 -39.03 -8.72 15.93
N GLU A 313 -39.76 -9.82 15.88
CA GLU A 313 -39.42 -11.11 15.28
C GLU A 313 -40.49 -11.45 14.23
N TYR A 314 -40.10 -12.24 13.21
CA TYR A 314 -40.93 -12.95 12.19
C TYR A 314 -41.47 -12.08 11.00
N GLU A 315 -41.54 -12.51 9.72
CA GLU A 315 -41.52 -13.84 9.06
C GLU A 315 -40.93 -13.80 7.62
N GLU A 316 -40.52 -14.99 7.17
CA GLU A 316 -40.15 -15.41 5.80
C GLU A 316 -41.41 -15.71 4.95
N PRO A 317 -41.36 -15.60 3.60
CA PRO A 317 -41.79 -16.79 2.86
C PRO A 317 -40.99 -17.12 1.59
N HIS A 318 -41.09 -18.40 1.26
CA HIS A 318 -40.45 -19.19 0.21
C HIS A 318 -40.93 -18.95 -1.25
N ILE A 319 -39.97 -19.15 -2.17
CA ILE A 319 -40.02 -19.83 -3.50
C ILE A 319 -40.89 -19.21 -4.63
N LEU A 320 -40.22 -18.82 -5.74
CA LEU A 320 -40.44 -19.47 -7.06
C LEU A 320 -39.30 -19.22 -8.07
N SER A 321 -38.94 -20.30 -8.75
CA SER A 321 -38.00 -20.44 -9.87
C SER A 321 -38.66 -20.04 -11.20
N HIS A 322 -37.94 -19.35 -12.10
CA HIS A 322 -38.12 -19.51 -13.56
C HIS A 322 -36.84 -19.20 -14.35
N HIS A 323 -36.53 -20.12 -15.26
CA HIS A 323 -35.54 -20.06 -16.34
C HIS A 323 -36.17 -19.49 -17.62
N CYS A 324 -35.45 -18.66 -18.40
CA CYS A 324 -35.30 -18.66 -19.88
C CYS A 324 -34.47 -17.40 -20.28
N HIS A 325 -33.30 -17.51 -20.91
CA HIS A 325 -32.96 -17.66 -22.35
C HIS A 325 -33.18 -16.42 -23.24
N SER A 326 -32.03 -15.94 -23.76
CA SER A 326 -31.75 -15.30 -25.07
C SER A 326 -32.25 -13.88 -25.43
N SER A 327 -31.25 -13.00 -25.58
CA SER A 327 -30.96 -12.10 -26.71
C SER A 327 -32.07 -11.21 -27.31
N THR A 328 -31.95 -9.89 -27.15
CA THR A 328 -31.89 -8.94 -28.29
C THR A 328 -31.43 -7.54 -27.85
N LEU A 329 -30.66 -6.90 -28.73
CA LEU A 329 -30.18 -5.53 -28.70
C LEU A 329 -31.35 -4.54 -28.82
N THR A 330 -31.39 -3.50 -27.98
CA THR A 330 -31.87 -2.16 -28.39
C THR A 330 -31.35 -1.08 -27.45
N SER A 331 -30.85 -0.03 -28.09
CA SER A 331 -30.39 1.25 -27.56
C SER A 331 -31.50 2.03 -26.85
N SER A 332 -31.20 2.61 -25.68
CA SER A 332 -31.82 3.86 -25.22
C SER A 332 -31.02 4.48 -24.06
N LEU A 333 -30.40 5.62 -24.36
CA LEU A 333 -29.79 6.57 -23.44
C LEU A 333 -30.85 7.19 -22.52
N ILE A 334 -30.70 7.08 -21.20
CA ILE A 334 -31.29 8.03 -20.24
C ILE A 334 -30.25 8.31 -19.14
N CYS A 335 -29.69 9.52 -19.20
CA CYS A 335 -28.96 10.17 -18.12
C CYS A 335 -29.94 10.52 -16.98
N CYS A 336 -29.62 10.15 -15.74
CA CYS A 336 -30.18 10.78 -14.56
C CYS A 336 -29.05 11.41 -13.73
N SER A 337 -28.85 12.71 -13.93
CA SER A 337 -28.18 13.58 -12.97
C SER A 337 -29.19 13.92 -11.87
N ARG A 338 -28.92 13.50 -10.63
CA ARG A 338 -29.68 13.93 -9.46
C ARG A 338 -28.76 14.78 -8.58
N GLU A 339 -28.70 16.06 -8.93
CA GLU A 339 -28.29 17.12 -8.01
C GLU A 339 -29.43 17.35 -7.02
N SER A 340 -29.11 17.39 -5.73
CA SER A 340 -30.02 17.86 -4.70
C SER A 340 -29.32 18.95 -3.91
N ASP A 341 -29.53 20.18 -4.38
CA ASP A 341 -29.41 21.41 -3.61
C ASP A 341 -30.50 21.44 -2.53
N VAL A 342 -30.09 21.58 -1.27
CA VAL A 342 -31.00 21.93 -0.17
C VAL A 342 -30.36 23.05 0.65
N ARG A 343 -30.86 24.26 0.38
CA ARG A 343 -31.15 25.38 1.28
C ARG A 343 -29.99 26.06 2.02
N ALA A 344 -29.57 27.19 1.45
CA ALA A 344 -29.19 28.37 2.22
C ALA A 344 -30.44 29.24 2.44
N SER A 345 -30.86 29.42 3.68
CA SER A 345 -31.87 30.43 4.05
C SER A 345 -31.15 31.69 4.53
N SER A 346 -31.36 32.76 3.76
CA SER A 346 -31.10 34.15 4.12
C SER A 346 -32.04 34.57 5.26
N MET A 347 -31.50 35.17 6.31
CA MET A 347 -32.24 36.12 7.15
C MET A 347 -31.39 37.38 7.24
N SER A 348 -31.73 38.36 6.41
CA SER A 348 -31.31 39.75 6.58
C SER A 348 -32.38 40.50 7.40
N SER A 349 -31.87 41.32 8.29
CA SER A 349 -32.56 42.28 9.14
C SER A 349 -33.51 43.23 8.40
N TYR A 350 -34.57 43.60 9.10
CA TYR A 350 -35.34 44.85 9.06
C TYR A 350 -35.80 45.07 10.53
N ASP A 351 -35.94 46.25 11.13
CA ASP A 351 -35.55 47.64 10.86
C ASP A 351 -35.81 48.40 12.18
N ARG A 352 -34.84 49.19 12.69
CA ARG A 352 -35.00 50.48 13.43
C ARG A 352 -33.76 50.89 14.20
#